data_AF-A0A376FJF0-F1
#
_entry.id   AF-A0A376FJF0-F1
#
_cell.length_a   1.000
_cell.length_b   1.000
_cell.length_c   1.000
_cell.angle_alpha   90.00
_cell.angle_beta   90.00
_cell.angle_gamma   90.00
#
_symmetry.space_group_name_H-M   'P 1'
#
loop_
_entity.id
_entity.type
_entity.pdbx_description
1 polymer ?
#
loop_
_entity_poly.entity_id
_entity_poly.type
_entity_poly.pdbx_seq_one_letter_code
_entity_poly.pdbx_strand_id
1 'polypeptide(L)' 'MDTSTLEVEVLREQGINSVFSQLSAQGIQVLSMRNKANRLEELFVSLVHDKQGDKA' A
#
# COMPACT_ATOMS: atom_id res chain seq x y z
N MET A 1 -2.10 -0.47 -15.43
CA MET A 1 -2.47 -1.65 -14.61
C MET A 1 -2.58 -2.82 -15.56
N ASP A 2 -1.78 -3.87 -15.36
CA ASP A 2 -2.01 -5.15 -16.04
C ASP A 2 -3.34 -5.73 -15.52
N THR A 3 -4.13 -6.35 -16.40
CA THR A 3 -5.43 -6.98 -16.12
C THR A 3 -5.36 -8.09 -15.06
N SER A 4 -4.15 -8.57 -14.76
CA SER A 4 -3.87 -9.70 -13.85
C SER A 4 -3.33 -9.24 -12.49
N THR A 5 -3.18 -7.93 -12.27
CA THR A 5 -2.63 -7.38 -11.03
C THR A 5 -3.77 -6.83 -10.15
N LEU A 6 -3.88 -7.34 -8.92
CA LEU A 6 -4.77 -6.81 -7.90
C LEU A 6 -3.98 -5.98 -6.89
N GLU A 7 -4.31 -4.69 -6.75
CA GLU A 7 -3.80 -3.84 -5.67
C GLU A 7 -4.84 -3.75 -4.54
N VAL A 8 -4.38 -3.84 -3.29
CA VAL A 8 -5.25 -3.75 -2.11
C VAL A 8 -4.61 -2.81 -1.10
N GLU A 9 -5.39 -1.84 -0.62
CA GLU A 9 -5.01 -0.96 0.48
C GLU A 9 -5.61 -1.48 1.79
N VAL A 10 -4.79 -1.63 2.82
CA VAL A 10 -5.19 -2.16 4.13
C VAL A 10 -4.73 -1.18 5.20
N LEU A 11 -5.68 -0.69 6.00
CA LEU A 11 -5.36 0.16 7.14
C LEU A 11 -4.64 -0.65 8.22
N ARG A 12 -3.74 0.00 8.96
CA ARG A 12 -2.85 -0.67 9.93
C ARG A 12 -3.62 -1.48 10.97
N GLU A 13 -4.76 -0.98 11.44
CA GLU A 13 -5.60 -1.60 12.45
C GLU A 13 -6.39 -2.82 11.96
N GLN A 14 -6.57 -2.98 10.64
CA GLN A 14 -7.38 -4.06 10.08
C GLN A 14 -6.59 -5.37 9.93
N GLY A 15 -5.27 -5.28 9.74
CA GLY A 15 -4.43 -6.44 9.43
C GLY A 15 -4.74 -7.05 8.06
N ILE A 16 -3.75 -7.69 7.43
CA ILE A 16 -3.88 -8.17 6.05
C ILE A 16 -4.54 -9.57 5.94
N ASN A 17 -4.66 -10.30 7.05
CA ASN A 17 -5.13 -11.69 7.06
C ASN A 17 -6.52 -11.89 6.45
N SER A 18 -7.43 -10.93 6.63
CA SER A 18 -8.79 -11.01 6.10
C SER A 18 -8.83 -11.08 4.56
N VAL A 19 -7.90 -10.39 3.89
CA VAL A 19 -7.75 -10.43 2.42
C VAL A 19 -7.35 -11.83 1.97
N PHE A 20 -6.38 -12.45 2.65
CA PHE A 20 -5.95 -13.82 2.34
C PHE A 20 -7.07 -14.85 2.54
N SER A 21 -7.87 -14.71 3.59
CA SER A 21 -9.02 -15.58 3.83
C SER A 21 -10.06 -15.49 2.70
N GLN A 22 -10.35 -14.29 2.20
CA GLN A 22 -11.30 -14.09 1.09
C GLN A 22 -10.77 -14.65 -0.23
N LEU A 23 -9.49 -14.48 -0.53
CA LEU A 23 -8.85 -15.06 -1.72
C LEU A 23 -8.87 -16.59 -1.64
N SER A 24 -8.54 -17.14 -0.47
CA SER A 24 -8.54 -18.59 -0.24
C SER A 24 -9.95 -19.20 -0.39
N ALA A 25 -10.99 -18.52 0.09
CA ALA A 25 -12.39 -18.95 -0.07
C ALA A 25 -12.82 -19.04 -1.55
N GLN A 26 -12.18 -18.28 -2.42
CA GLN A 26 -12.40 -18.31 -3.88
C GLN A 26 -11.45 -19.29 -4.59
N GLY A 27 -10.66 -20.08 -3.85
CA GLY A 27 -9.68 -21.02 -4.40
C GLY A 27 -8.41 -20.36 -4.95
N ILE A 28 -8.16 -19.09 -4.63
CA ILE A 28 -6.98 -18.35 -5.08
C ILE A 28 -5.86 -18.53 -4.05
N GLN A 29 -4.76 -19.18 -4.44
CA GLN A 29 -3.57 -19.30 -3.60
C GLN A 29 -2.60 -18.15 -3.84
N VAL A 30 -2.22 -17.45 -2.77
CA VAL A 30 -1.23 -16.38 -2.81
C VAL A 30 0.16 -16.97 -2.60
N LEU A 31 0.96 -17.01 -3.68
CA LEU A 31 2.34 -17.54 -3.63
C LEU A 31 3.36 -16.50 -3.18
N SER A 32 3.16 -15.24 -3.59
CA SER A 32 4.01 -14.12 -3.21
C SER A 32 3.24 -12.81 -3.35
N MET A 33 3.69 -11.79 -2.64
CA MET A 33 3.19 -10.42 -2.77
C MET A 33 4.36 -9.45 -2.74
N ARG A 34 4.13 -8.22 -3.22
CA ARG A 34 5.07 -7.12 -3.07
C ARG A 34 4.40 -6.02 -2.27
N ASN A 35 5.06 -5.56 -1.21
CA ASN A 35 4.64 -4.34 -0.54
C ASN A 35 4.83 -3.17 -1.51
N LYS A 36 3.78 -2.38 -1.71
CA LYS A 36 3.88 -1.13 -2.46
C LYS A 36 4.55 -0.11 -1.54
N ALA A 37 5.86 0.10 -1.73
CA ALA A 37 6.64 1.07 -0.99
C ALA A 37 6.89 2.31 -1.85
N ASN A 38 5.99 3.30 -1.80
CA ASN A 38 6.19 4.59 -2.48
C ASN A 38 7.04 5.53 -1.63
N ARG A 39 8.30 5.13 -1.37
CA ARG A 39 9.21 5.91 -0.53
C ARG A 39 9.60 7.25 -1.16
N LEU A 40 9.61 7.35 -2.49
CA LEU A 40 9.97 8.58 -3.21
C LEU A 40 8.90 9.67 -3.05
N GLU A 41 7.62 9.31 -3.15
CA GLU A 41 6.51 10.25 -2.95
C GLU A 41 6.44 10.70 -1.49
N GLU A 42 6.59 9.78 -0.54
CA GLU A 42 6.67 10.10 0.89
C GLU A 42 7.82 11.08 1.21
N LEU A 43 9.01 10.85 0.64
CA LEU A 43 10.15 11.78 0.77
C LEU A 43 9.86 13.13 0.13
N PHE A 44 9.21 13.16 -1.04
CA PHE A 44 8.83 14.39 -1.73
C PHE A 44 7.86 15.23 -0.91
N VAL A 45 6.79 14.62 -0.38
CA VAL A 45 5.82 15.28 0.50
C VAL A 45 6.50 15.85 1.74
N SER A 46 7.41 15.07 2.36
CA SER A 46 8.19 15.53 3.52
C SER A 46 9.05 16.75 3.17
N LEU A 47 9.80 16.71 2.05
CA LEU A 47 10.65 17.80 1.58
C LEU A 47 9.87 19.07 1.22
N VAL A 48 8.65 18.94 0.69
CA VAL A 48 7.80 20.10 0.34
C VAL A 48 7.18 20.73 1.59
N HIS A 49 6.75 19.92 2.57
CA HIS A 49 6.28 20.43 3.86
C HIS A 49 7.36 21.17 4.63
N ASP A 50 8.59 20.65 4.69
CA ASP A 50 9.71 21.32 5.35
C ASP A 50 10.05 22.68 4.72
N LYS A 51 9.87 22.83 3.40
CA LYS A 51 10.11 24.11 2.70
C LYS A 51 9.02 25.16 2.89
N GLN A 52 7.83 24.77 3.34
CA GLN A 52 6.69 25.68 3.54
C GLN A 52 6.57 26.17 4.99
N GLY A 53 7.35 25.61 5.91
CA GLY A 53 7.36 25.94 7.34
C GLY A 53 8.17 27.17 7.77
N ASP A 54 8.73 27.96 6.83
CA ASP A 54 9.57 29.14 7.13
C ASP A 54 8.91 30.48 6.71
N LYS A 55 7.57 30.52 6.75
CA LYS A 55 6.77 31.75 6.65
C LYS A 55 5.70 31.77 7.73
N ALA A 56 6.13 32.08 8.95
CA ALA A 56 5.27 32.65 9.99
C ALA A 56 5.97 33.92 10.51
#